data_AF-X0RDR3-F1
#
_entry.id   AF-X0RDR3-F1
#
_cell.length_a   1.000
_cell.length_b   1.000
_cell.length_c   1.000
_cell.angle_alpha   90.00
_cell.angle_beta   90.00
_cell.angle_gamma   90.00
#
_symmetry.space_group_name_H-M   'P 1'
#
loop_
_entity.id
_entity.type
_entity.pdbx_description
1 polymer ?
#
loop_
_entity_poly.entity_id
_entity_poly.type
_entity_poly.pdbx_seq_one_letter_code
_entity_poly.pdbx_strand_id
1 'polypeptide(L)'
;MNNDTITKSQLAAYKPTTAYVGTSWAVMLVGVLAYLLGLWNAQSMLLNEKGYYIAVLALGLYSAISLQKTLRDRSEGIPTTNMYYLISWAALGLSIALIAIGLMNAGSLSLSEKGFYMMAFTMSLFAAVTIQKNTRDEAQIRTLTAPMITTDTQSSTKIGHQESRDSDTGKSLFGAVKSRMEGTD
;
A
#
# COMPACT_ATOMS: atom_id res chain seq x y z
N MET A 1 -13.39 -34.96 1.68
CA MET A 1 -11.98 -34.51 1.74
C MET A 1 -11.97 -33.22 2.53
N ASN A 2 -11.62 -33.29 3.81
CA ASN A 2 -11.64 -32.13 4.71
C ASN A 2 -10.37 -31.31 4.46
N ASN A 3 -10.52 -30.07 4.01
CA ASN A 3 -9.43 -29.24 3.50
C ASN A 3 -8.94 -28.19 4.53
N ASP A 4 -9.27 -28.35 5.81
CA ASP A 4 -9.25 -27.25 6.79
C ASP A 4 -8.12 -27.33 7.82
N THR A 5 -6.97 -27.89 7.47
CA THR A 5 -5.81 -27.84 8.38
C THR A 5 -4.55 -27.50 7.61
N ILE A 6 -4.45 -26.24 7.17
CA ILE A 6 -3.15 -25.64 6.93
C ILE A 6 -2.40 -25.70 8.27
N THR A 7 -1.50 -26.67 8.40
CA THR A 7 -0.73 -26.87 9.63
C THR A 7 0.18 -25.66 9.83
N LYS A 8 0.46 -25.25 11.08
CA LYS A 8 1.35 -24.09 11.37
C LYS A 8 2.70 -24.18 10.63
N SER A 9 3.18 -25.39 10.35
CA SER A 9 4.38 -25.65 9.54
C SER A 9 4.24 -25.21 8.07
N GLN A 10 3.06 -25.37 7.47
CA GLN A 10 2.76 -24.90 6.11
C GLN A 10 2.73 -23.37 6.06
N LEU A 11 2.14 -22.71 7.06
CA LEU A 11 2.15 -21.25 7.20
C LEU A 11 3.58 -20.68 7.33
N ALA A 12 4.43 -21.36 8.10
CA ALA A 12 5.83 -20.98 8.26
C ALA A 12 6.61 -21.06 6.94
N ALA A 13 6.26 -21.99 6.04
CA ALA A 13 6.88 -22.13 4.72
C ALA A 13 6.53 -20.97 3.75
N TYR A 14 5.38 -20.31 3.93
CA TYR A 14 5.00 -19.13 3.13
C TYR A 14 5.62 -17.83 3.64
N LYS A 15 6.31 -17.84 4.80
CA LYS A 15 6.95 -16.65 5.35
C LYS A 15 8.19 -16.28 4.55
N PRO A 16 8.29 -15.05 4.03
CA PRO A 16 9.54 -14.57 3.44
C PRO A 16 10.68 -14.72 4.45
N THR A 17 11.81 -15.29 4.00
CA THR A 17 12.99 -15.38 4.87
C THR A 17 13.55 -13.99 5.14
N THR A 18 14.09 -13.76 6.34
CA THR A 18 14.70 -12.46 6.69
C THR A 18 15.81 -12.08 5.71
N ALA A 19 16.56 -13.07 5.21
CA ALA A 19 17.58 -12.86 4.18
C ALA A 19 16.97 -12.35 2.85
N TYR A 20 15.85 -12.93 2.41
CA TYR A 20 15.16 -12.49 1.19
C TYR A 20 14.59 -11.07 1.34
N VAL A 21 13.96 -10.77 2.47
CA VAL A 21 13.45 -9.43 2.77
C VAL A 21 14.59 -8.41 2.78
N GLY A 22 15.67 -8.68 3.53
CA GLY A 22 16.84 -7.81 3.58
C GLY A 22 17.48 -7.59 2.21
N THR A 23 17.61 -8.65 1.41
CA THR A 23 18.15 -8.56 0.04
C THR A 23 17.25 -7.71 -0.85
N SER A 24 15.92 -7.84 -0.77
CA SER A 24 15.00 -7.03 -1.59
C SER A 24 15.12 -5.53 -1.32
N TRP A 25 15.25 -5.14 -0.04
CA TRP A 25 15.51 -3.75 0.34
C TRP A 25 16.89 -3.26 -0.13
N ALA A 26 17.92 -4.09 -0.01
CA ALA A 26 19.26 -3.77 -0.48
C ALA A 26 19.27 -3.55 -2.01
N VAL A 27 18.64 -4.43 -2.78
CA VAL A 27 18.53 -4.32 -4.24
C VAL A 27 17.78 -3.05 -4.63
N MET A 28 16.68 -2.70 -3.95
CA MET A 28 15.96 -1.45 -4.23
C MET A 28 16.86 -0.23 -3.99
N LEU A 29 17.56 -0.20 -2.85
CA LEU A 29 18.44 0.92 -2.48
C LEU A 29 19.62 1.05 -3.45
N VAL A 30 20.27 -0.06 -3.81
CA VAL A 30 21.36 -0.05 -4.80
C VAL A 30 20.84 0.41 -6.16
N GLY A 31 19.67 -0.05 -6.61
CA GLY A 31 19.11 0.35 -7.90
C GLY A 31 18.80 1.84 -7.99
N VAL A 32 18.13 2.37 -6.96
CA VAL A 32 17.78 3.80 -6.88
C VAL A 32 19.05 4.64 -6.75
N LEU A 33 19.98 4.29 -5.87
CA LEU A 33 21.22 5.05 -5.69
C LEU A 33 22.10 4.98 -6.93
N ALA A 34 22.23 3.82 -7.58
CA ALA A 34 22.97 3.70 -8.84
C ALA A 34 22.39 4.62 -9.92
N TYR A 35 21.06 4.65 -10.06
CA TYR A 35 20.38 5.54 -11.01
C TYR A 35 20.65 7.02 -10.69
N LEU A 36 20.51 7.42 -9.43
CA LEU A 36 20.72 8.82 -9.00
C LEU A 36 22.19 9.25 -9.10
N LEU A 37 23.13 8.38 -8.73
CA LEU A 37 24.57 8.63 -8.87
C LEU A 37 24.98 8.69 -10.34
N GLY A 38 24.36 7.87 -11.20
CA GLY A 38 24.50 7.99 -12.65
C GLY A 38 24.12 9.38 -13.13
N LEU A 39 22.94 9.89 -12.73
CA LEU A 39 22.47 11.22 -13.13
C LEU A 39 23.36 12.33 -12.57
N TRP A 40 23.86 12.17 -11.34
CA TRP A 40 24.81 13.09 -10.76
C TRP A 40 26.09 13.15 -11.59
N ASN A 41 26.62 11.98 -11.97
CA ASN A 41 27.84 11.85 -12.76
C ASN A 41 27.66 12.14 -14.25
N ALA A 42 26.44 12.28 -14.78
CA ALA A 42 26.26 12.67 -16.18
C ALA A 42 26.53 14.17 -16.36
N GLN A 43 27.78 14.58 -16.59
CA GLN A 43 28.13 16.00 -16.76
C GLN A 43 27.61 16.60 -18.08
N SER A 44 27.37 15.77 -19.10
CA SER A 44 26.86 16.20 -20.41
C SER A 44 25.36 16.47 -20.46
N MET A 45 24.60 16.10 -19.42
CA MET A 45 23.15 16.31 -19.35
C MET A 45 22.78 17.67 -18.76
N LEU A 46 21.80 18.32 -19.38
CA LEU A 46 21.19 19.53 -18.85
C LEU A 46 20.39 19.24 -17.58
N LEU A 47 20.24 20.25 -16.71
CA LEU A 47 19.57 20.07 -15.40
C LEU A 47 18.09 19.64 -15.54
N ASN A 48 17.40 20.17 -16.55
CA ASN A 48 16.03 19.77 -16.88
C ASN A 48 15.94 18.31 -17.36
N GLU A 49 16.93 17.82 -18.10
CA GLU A 49 17.01 16.41 -18.50
C GLU A 49 17.18 15.52 -17.27
N LYS A 50 18.09 15.87 -16.35
CA LYS A 50 18.25 15.14 -15.09
C LYS A 50 16.95 15.09 -14.29
N GLY A 51 16.26 16.24 -14.19
CA GLY A 51 14.96 16.33 -13.53
C GLY A 51 13.90 15.42 -14.17
N TYR A 52 13.87 15.33 -15.50
CA TYR A 52 13.01 14.41 -16.24
C TYR A 52 13.26 12.94 -15.82
N TYR A 53 14.52 12.49 -15.81
CA TYR A 53 14.84 11.10 -15.43
C TYR A 53 14.53 10.78 -13.97
N ILE A 54 14.70 11.74 -13.06
CA ILE A 54 14.31 11.59 -11.64
C ILE A 54 12.78 11.46 -11.54
N ALA A 55 12.03 12.32 -12.24
CA ALA A 55 10.58 12.28 -12.24
C ALA A 55 10.05 10.96 -12.80
N VAL A 56 10.66 10.44 -13.86
CA VAL A 56 10.31 9.13 -14.45
C VAL A 56 10.59 7.99 -13.48
N LEU A 57 11.73 7.99 -12.78
CA LEU A 57 12.04 6.99 -11.73
C LEU A 57 10.98 7.04 -10.62
N ALA A 58 10.67 8.23 -10.11
CA ALA A 58 9.69 8.41 -9.04
C ALA A 58 8.29 7.97 -9.48
N LEU A 59 7.86 8.34 -10.69
CA LEU A 59 6.59 7.93 -11.29
C LEU A 59 6.52 6.40 -11.42
N GLY A 60 7.59 5.76 -11.90
CA GLY A 60 7.65 4.31 -12.03
C GLY A 60 7.52 3.60 -10.68
N LEU A 61 8.30 4.01 -9.68
CA LEU A 61 8.24 3.41 -8.35
C LEU A 61 6.88 3.60 -7.69
N TYR A 62 6.35 4.83 -7.73
CA TYR A 62 5.03 5.14 -7.16
C TYR A 62 3.91 4.33 -7.84
N SER A 63 3.90 4.29 -9.17
CA SER A 63 2.87 3.56 -9.93
C SER A 63 2.95 2.05 -9.72
N ALA A 64 4.16 1.47 -9.66
CA ALA A 64 4.35 0.05 -9.35
C ALA A 64 3.83 -0.31 -7.95
N ILE A 65 4.19 0.47 -6.92
CA ILE A 65 3.72 0.28 -5.54
C ILE A 65 2.21 0.42 -5.45
N SER A 66 1.64 1.44 -6.11
CA SER A 66 0.19 1.71 -6.16
C SER A 66 -0.57 0.59 -6.86
N LEU A 67 -0.03 0.08 -7.98
CA LEU A 67 -0.65 -1.02 -8.71
C LEU A 67 -0.65 -2.31 -7.88
N GLN A 68 0.47 -2.64 -7.22
CA GLN A 68 0.54 -3.81 -6.34
C GLN A 68 -0.45 -3.69 -5.18
N LYS A 69 -0.58 -2.50 -4.60
CA LYS A 69 -1.56 -2.23 -3.55
C LYS A 69 -2.98 -2.45 -4.05
N THR A 70 -3.35 -1.88 -5.20
CA THR A 70 -4.70 -2.00 -5.77
C THR A 70 -5.05 -3.44 -6.13
N LEU A 71 -4.12 -4.19 -6.73
CA LEU A 71 -4.31 -5.59 -7.07
C LEU A 71 -4.53 -6.44 -5.83
N ARG A 72 -3.77 -6.19 -4.75
CA ARG A 72 -3.98 -6.82 -3.45
C ARG A 72 -5.36 -6.48 -2.89
N ASP A 73 -5.68 -5.21 -2.78
CA ASP A 73 -6.93 -4.74 -2.18
C ASP A 73 -8.13 -5.37 -2.93
N ARG A 74 -8.07 -5.47 -4.26
CA ARG A 74 -9.08 -6.16 -5.09
C ARG A 74 -9.17 -7.66 -4.80
N SER A 75 -8.03 -8.33 -4.59
CA SER A 75 -8.00 -9.77 -4.26
C SER A 75 -8.50 -10.08 -2.85
N GLU A 76 -8.38 -9.12 -1.93
CA GLU A 76 -8.85 -9.21 -0.54
C GLU A 76 -10.30 -8.72 -0.38
N GLY A 77 -10.96 -8.31 -1.46
CA GLY A 77 -12.34 -7.81 -1.45
C GLY A 77 -12.49 -6.40 -0.85
N ILE A 78 -11.39 -5.68 -0.64
CA ILE A 78 -11.41 -4.28 -0.20
C ILE A 78 -11.88 -3.42 -1.38
N PRO A 79 -12.85 -2.51 -1.18
CA PRO A 79 -13.41 -1.73 -2.27
C PRO A 79 -12.35 -0.81 -2.90
N THR A 80 -11.99 -1.11 -4.15
CA THR A 80 -11.13 -0.27 -5.00
C THR A 80 -11.92 0.28 -6.17
N THR A 81 -11.70 1.55 -6.52
CA THR A 81 -12.34 2.12 -7.72
C THR A 81 -11.63 1.62 -8.99
N ASN A 82 -12.43 1.23 -10.00
CA ASN A 82 -11.88 0.85 -11.31
C ASN A 82 -11.04 1.98 -11.94
N MET A 83 -11.40 3.24 -11.66
CA MET A 83 -10.66 4.41 -12.13
C MET A 83 -9.22 4.43 -11.58
N TYR A 84 -9.03 4.20 -10.28
CA TYR A 84 -7.71 4.17 -9.67
C TYR A 84 -6.84 3.03 -10.21
N TYR A 85 -7.44 1.85 -10.44
CA TYR A 85 -6.76 0.71 -11.06
C TYR A 85 -6.25 1.03 -12.47
N LEU A 86 -7.08 1.63 -13.31
CA LEU A 86 -6.72 2.02 -14.68
C LEU A 86 -5.63 3.10 -14.69
N ILE A 87 -5.76 4.12 -13.83
CA ILE A 87 -4.75 5.19 -13.73
C ILE A 87 -3.41 4.62 -13.25
N SER A 88 -3.41 3.67 -12.30
CA SER A 88 -2.18 3.03 -11.83
C SER A 88 -1.47 2.24 -12.94
N TRP A 89 -2.24 1.48 -13.73
CA TRP A 89 -1.71 0.78 -14.91
C TRP A 89 -1.20 1.74 -15.98
N ALA A 90 -1.95 2.80 -16.27
CA ALA A 90 -1.57 3.81 -17.24
C ALA A 90 -0.30 4.56 -16.81
N ALA A 91 -0.18 4.94 -15.55
CA ALA A 91 1.00 5.61 -15.00
C ALA A 91 2.24 4.71 -15.05
N LEU A 92 2.10 3.42 -14.76
CA LEU A 92 3.20 2.46 -14.86
C LEU A 92 3.65 2.31 -16.32
N GLY A 93 2.71 2.09 -17.24
CA GLY A 93 3.01 2.03 -18.68
C GLY A 93 3.65 3.32 -19.20
N LEU A 94 3.16 4.48 -18.75
CA LEU A 94 3.71 5.79 -19.10
C LEU A 94 5.14 5.95 -18.61
N SER A 95 5.45 5.54 -17.37
CA SER A 95 6.83 5.61 -16.85
C SER A 95 7.81 4.76 -17.68
N ILE A 96 7.39 3.56 -18.09
CA ILE A 96 8.18 2.65 -18.93
C ILE A 96 8.36 3.23 -20.35
N ALA A 97 7.31 3.82 -20.92
CA ALA A 97 7.39 4.47 -22.22
C ALA A 97 8.30 5.71 -22.18
N LEU A 98 8.19 6.54 -21.13
CA LEU A 98 9.02 7.73 -20.96
C LEU A 98 10.49 7.38 -20.81
N ILE A 99 10.87 6.39 -19.99
CA ILE A 99 12.29 6.01 -19.88
C ILE A 99 12.84 5.48 -21.22
N ALA A 100 12.07 4.67 -21.95
CA ALA A 100 12.49 4.14 -23.24
C ALA A 100 12.68 5.25 -24.27
N ILE A 101 11.68 6.12 -24.45
CA ILE A 101 11.73 7.23 -25.41
C ILE A 101 12.78 8.27 -25.00
N GLY A 102 12.88 8.58 -23.71
CA GLY A 102 13.87 9.52 -23.17
C GLY A 102 15.28 9.06 -23.49
N LEU A 103 15.61 7.80 -23.18
CA LEU A 103 16.95 7.26 -23.44
C LEU A 103 17.24 7.08 -24.93
N MET A 104 16.24 6.72 -25.75
CA MET A 104 16.40 6.67 -27.20
C MET A 104 16.78 8.05 -27.77
N ASN A 105 16.14 9.12 -27.28
CA ASN A 105 16.38 10.49 -27.73
C ASN A 105 17.57 11.19 -27.05
N ALA A 106 18.15 10.61 -26.00
CA ALA A 106 19.31 11.18 -25.32
C ALA A 106 20.57 11.07 -26.18
N GLY A 107 20.82 12.06 -27.04
CA GLY A 107 22.01 12.11 -27.90
C GLY A 107 23.32 12.35 -27.14
N SER A 108 23.25 12.90 -25.92
CA SER A 108 24.39 13.21 -25.04
C SER A 108 24.91 12.03 -24.22
N LEU A 109 24.22 10.88 -24.27
CA LEU A 109 24.59 9.66 -23.54
C LEU A 109 25.16 8.60 -24.47
N SER A 110 26.23 7.94 -24.01
CA SER A 110 26.73 6.73 -24.62
C SER A 110 25.74 5.56 -24.49
N LEU A 111 25.86 4.55 -25.35
CA LEU A 111 24.95 3.40 -25.33
C LEU A 111 25.04 2.61 -24.01
N SER A 112 26.22 2.54 -23.39
CA SER A 112 26.42 1.90 -22.08
C SER A 112 25.70 2.63 -20.95
N GLU A 113 25.72 3.96 -20.94
CA GLU A 113 24.99 4.76 -19.96
C GLU A 113 23.48 4.57 -20.09
N LYS A 114 22.96 4.54 -21.33
CA LYS A 114 21.53 4.25 -21.58
C LYS A 114 21.14 2.88 -21.03
N GLY A 115 21.96 1.86 -21.29
CA GLY A 115 21.75 0.51 -20.75
C GLY A 115 21.76 0.50 -19.21
N PHE A 116 22.71 1.22 -18.61
CA PHE A 116 22.81 1.36 -17.16
C PHE A 116 21.53 1.95 -16.53
N TYR A 117 20.98 3.03 -17.10
CA TYR A 117 19.73 3.62 -16.58
C TYR A 117 18.53 2.69 -16.72
N MET A 118 18.39 1.99 -17.84
CA MET A 118 17.32 0.98 -18.01
C MET A 118 17.42 -0.14 -16.99
N MET A 119 18.62 -0.68 -16.78
CA MET A 119 18.84 -1.77 -15.82
C MET A 119 18.57 -1.30 -14.39
N ALA A 120 19.09 -0.13 -14.00
CA ALA A 120 18.85 0.42 -12.66
C ALA A 120 17.36 0.73 -12.42
N PHE A 121 16.65 1.26 -13.42
CA PHE A 121 15.21 1.51 -13.35
C PHE A 121 14.41 0.22 -13.19
N THR A 122 14.64 -0.77 -14.05
CA THR A 122 13.94 -2.07 -14.00
C THR A 122 14.24 -2.86 -12.72
N MET A 123 15.50 -2.86 -12.27
CA MET A 123 15.91 -3.44 -10.99
C MET A 123 15.18 -2.77 -9.82
N SER A 124 15.06 -1.44 -9.83
CA SER A 124 14.34 -0.69 -8.79
C SER A 124 12.84 -1.01 -8.79
N LEU A 125 12.20 -1.07 -9.97
CA LEU A 125 10.80 -1.46 -10.09
C LEU A 125 10.55 -2.88 -9.58
N PHE A 126 11.38 -3.83 -9.98
CA PHE A 126 11.26 -5.22 -9.56
C PHE A 126 11.42 -5.35 -8.04
N ALA A 127 12.44 -4.69 -7.47
CA ALA A 127 12.68 -4.72 -6.04
C ALA A 127 11.51 -4.09 -5.25
N ALA A 128 10.96 -2.96 -5.72
CA ALA A 128 9.79 -2.33 -5.10
C ALA A 128 8.56 -3.26 -5.10
N VAL A 129 8.30 -3.96 -6.21
CA VAL A 129 7.22 -4.97 -6.28
C VAL A 129 7.47 -6.12 -5.30
N THR A 130 8.71 -6.60 -5.21
CA THR A 130 9.09 -7.67 -4.29
C THR A 130 8.92 -7.25 -2.82
N ILE A 131 9.32 -6.03 -2.45
CA ILE A 131 9.12 -5.49 -1.10
C ILE A 131 7.63 -5.40 -0.76
N GLN A 132 6.80 -4.95 -1.69
CA GLN A 132 5.34 -4.91 -1.51
C GLN A 132 4.75 -6.30 -1.27
N LYS A 133 5.20 -7.30 -2.02
CA LYS A 133 4.79 -8.70 -1.81
C LYS A 133 5.27 -9.24 -0.46
N ASN A 134 6.54 -9.03 -0.11
CA ASN A 134 7.10 -9.46 1.17
C ASN A 134 6.34 -8.86 2.37
N THR A 135 6.04 -7.56 2.30
CA THR A 135 5.31 -6.84 3.35
C THR A 135 3.88 -7.37 3.48
N ARG A 136 3.23 -7.68 2.36
CA ARG A 136 1.91 -8.31 2.35
C ARG A 136 1.95 -9.70 2.98
N ASP A 137 2.88 -10.55 2.56
CA ASP A 137 2.96 -11.95 2.99
C ASP A 137 3.27 -12.03 4.49
N GLU A 138 4.14 -11.15 5.00
CA GLU A 138 4.39 -11.02 6.44
C GLU A 138 3.14 -10.58 7.22
N ALA A 139 2.36 -9.63 6.70
CA ALA A 139 1.14 -9.16 7.35
C ALA A 139 0.08 -10.26 7.42
N GLN A 140 -0.13 -11.01 6.33
CA GLN A 140 -1.09 -12.12 6.29
C GLN A 140 -0.71 -13.22 7.30
N ILE A 141 0.56 -13.60 7.37
CA ILE A 141 1.02 -14.63 8.31
C ILE A 141 0.89 -14.18 9.76
N ARG A 142 1.14 -12.89 10.05
CA ARG A 142 0.92 -12.32 11.39
C ARG A 142 -0.56 -12.44 11.79
N THR A 143 -1.49 -12.09 10.90
CA THR A 143 -2.93 -12.21 11.16
C THR A 143 -3.35 -13.65 11.44
N LEU A 144 -2.81 -14.62 10.70
CA LEU A 144 -3.17 -16.03 10.86
C LEU A 144 -2.48 -16.72 12.06
N THR A 145 -1.33 -16.22 12.50
CA THR A 145 -0.55 -16.79 13.63
C THR A 145 -0.89 -16.12 14.96
N ALA A 146 -1.43 -14.90 14.93
CA ALA A 146 -1.93 -14.25 16.13
C ALA A 146 -2.97 -15.17 16.81
N PRO A 147 -2.85 -15.44 18.12
CA PRO A 147 -3.94 -16.07 18.83
C PRO A 147 -5.16 -15.19 18.62
N MET A 148 -6.28 -15.77 18.15
CA MET A 148 -7.57 -15.11 18.23
C MET A 148 -7.78 -14.79 19.71
N ILE A 149 -7.50 -13.55 20.12
CA ILE A 149 -8.08 -13.02 21.33
C ILE A 149 -9.55 -12.92 20.98
N THR A 150 -10.29 -13.99 21.25
CA THR A 150 -11.71 -13.91 21.47
C THR A 150 -11.85 -12.88 22.58
N THR A 151 -12.18 -11.65 22.20
CA THR A 151 -12.87 -10.76 23.13
C THR A 151 -14.15 -11.50 23.46
N ASP A 152 -14.11 -12.33 24.51
CA ASP A 152 -15.29 -12.85 25.15
C ASP A 152 -16.08 -11.64 25.63
N THR A 153 -17.04 -11.21 24.81
CA THR A 153 -18.21 -10.46 25.26
C THR A 153 -19.06 -11.43 26.09
N GLN A 154 -18.51 -11.91 27.20
CA GLN A 154 -19.20 -12.59 28.30
C GLN A 154 -18.80 -11.91 29.61
N SER A 155 -19.07 -10.60 29.68
CA SER A 155 -19.17 -9.88 30.95
C SER A 155 -20.32 -8.88 30.87
N SER A 156 -21.53 -9.37 30.63
CA SER A 156 -22.80 -8.71 30.96
C SER A 156 -23.96 -9.71 30.85
N THR A 157 -23.95 -10.76 31.66
CA THR A 157 -25.17 -11.48 32.02
C THR A 157 -25.15 -11.78 33.50
N LYS A 158 -25.40 -10.75 34.32
CA LYS A 158 -26.02 -10.87 35.64
C LYS A 158 -26.66 -9.53 36.02
N ILE A 159 -27.89 -9.30 35.59
CA ILE A 159 -28.87 -8.62 36.45
C ILE A 159 -30.09 -9.53 36.45
N GLY A 160 -30.34 -10.12 37.62
CA GLY A 160 -31.47 -10.99 37.87
C GLY A 160 -32.78 -10.20 37.89
N HIS A 161 -33.87 -10.94 37.73
CA HIS A 161 -35.22 -10.54 38.09
C HIS A 161 -35.24 -9.72 39.39
N GLN A 162 -35.73 -8.49 39.31
CA GLN A 162 -36.40 -7.80 40.41
C GLN A 162 -37.62 -7.08 39.82
N GLU A 163 -38.78 -7.65 40.07
CA GLU A 163 -40.09 -7.05 39.82
C GLU A 163 -40.35 -5.90 40.82
N SER A 164 -41.18 -4.95 40.37
CA SER A 164 -41.86 -3.87 41.12
C SER A 164 -41.08 -2.57 41.42
N ARG A 165 -41.37 -1.51 40.65
CA ARG A 165 -42.22 -0.39 41.10
C ARG A 165 -42.40 0.67 40.02
N ASP A 166 -43.64 1.11 39.97
CA ASP A 166 -44.24 2.19 39.19
C ASP A 166 -43.61 3.57 39.48
N SER A 167 -43.33 4.35 38.43
CA SER A 167 -43.44 5.82 38.40
C SER A 167 -42.97 6.37 37.05
N ASP A 168 -43.94 6.70 36.21
CA ASP A 168 -44.09 7.99 35.52
C ASP A 168 -42.80 8.76 35.17
N THR A 169 -42.50 8.93 33.88
CA THR A 169 -42.67 10.20 33.15
C THR A 169 -41.90 10.13 31.83
N GLY A 170 -42.59 9.80 30.73
CA GLY A 170 -42.08 9.99 29.38
C GLY A 170 -42.11 11.47 29.01
N LYS A 171 -41.04 12.22 29.26
CA LYS A 171 -40.87 13.58 28.71
C LYS A 171 -39.94 13.53 27.51
N SER A 172 -40.57 13.26 26.38
CA SER A 172 -40.03 13.44 25.03
C SER A 172 -39.46 14.85 24.86
N LEU A 173 -38.24 14.91 24.30
CA LEU A 173 -37.42 16.09 24.01
C LEU A 173 -38.11 17.21 23.20
N PHE A 174 -39.33 16.97 22.70
CA PHE A 174 -40.11 17.94 21.95
C PHE A 174 -40.88 18.95 22.81
N GLY A 175 -41.00 18.72 24.13
CA GLY A 175 -41.66 19.68 25.05
C GLY A 175 -40.79 20.88 25.44
N ALA A 176 -39.47 20.74 25.39
CA ALA A 176 -38.52 21.78 25.85
C ALA A 176 -38.36 22.96 24.87
N VAL A 177 -38.83 22.82 23.62
CA VAL A 177 -38.72 23.87 22.59
C VAL A 177 -39.92 24.83 22.62
N LYS A 178 -41.09 24.38 23.11
CA LYS A 178 -42.30 25.22 23.14
C LYS A 178 -42.28 26.24 24.29
N SER A 179 -41.60 25.98 25.40
CA SER A 179 -41.56 26.92 26.55
C SER A 179 -40.61 28.11 26.36
N ARG A 180 -39.91 28.22 25.22
CA ARG A 180 -39.02 29.35 24.91
C ARG A 180 -39.67 30.42 24.01
N MET A 181 -40.90 30.21 23.54
CA MET A 181 -41.60 31.16 22.65
C MET A 181 -42.78 31.91 23.30
N GLU A 182 -43.12 31.67 24.57
CA GLU A 182 -44.22 32.37 25.26
C GLU A 182 -43.73 33.16 26.49
N GLY A 183 -42.62 33.89 26.35
CA GLY A 183 -42.02 34.63 27.46
C GLY A 183 -41.20 35.83 27.03
N THR A 184 -41.77 36.69 26.16
CA THR A 184 -41.34 38.08 25.99
C THR A 184 -42.54 38.85 25.44
N ASP A 185 -43.06 39.74 26.29
CA ASP A 185 -44.06 40.81 26.11
C ASP A 185 -45.53 40.43 25.88
#